data_AF-A0A0M2KBC3-F1
#
_entry.id   AF-A0A0M2KBC3-F1
#
_cell.length_a   1.000
_cell.length_b   1.000
_cell.length_c   1.000
_cell.angle_alpha   90.00
_cell.angle_beta   90.00
_cell.angle_gamma   90.00
#
_symmetry.space_group_name_H-M   'P 1'
#
loop_
_entity.id
_entity.type
_entity.pdbx_description
1 polymer ?
#
loop_
_entity_poly.entity_id
_entity_poly.type
_entity_poly.pdbx_seq_one_letter_code
_entity_poly.pdbx_strand_id
1 'polypeptide(L)' 'MPIKCINCQKGITTLKFSDASVINSGKYHVPAVLITLVCPHCSQHYYTEVPAIEFIPCEAKQ' A
#
# COMPACT_ATOMS: atom_id res chain seq x y z
N MET A 1 12.60 5.18 11.00
CA MET A 1 12.99 3.78 11.27
C MET A 1 12.56 2.93 10.09
N PRO A 2 13.40 2.03 9.55
CA PRO A 2 12.99 1.14 8.45
C PRO A 2 11.93 0.16 8.94
N ILE A 3 10.91 -0.09 8.14
CA ILE A 3 9.92 -1.14 8.41
C ILE A 3 10.67 -2.47 8.38
N LYS A 4 10.47 -3.37 9.34
CA LYS A 4 11.12 -4.69 9.32
C LYS A 4 10.18 -5.72 8.70
N CYS A 5 10.65 -6.48 7.73
CA CYS A 5 9.87 -7.56 7.15
C CYS A 5 9.56 -8.61 8.22
N ILE A 6 8.30 -9.04 8.36
CA ILE A 6 7.93 -10.03 9.38
C ILE A 6 8.54 -11.40 9.04
N ASN A 7 8.55 -11.78 7.77
CA ASN A 7 9.04 -13.08 7.33
C ASN A 7 10.57 -13.15 7.34
N CYS A 8 11.25 -12.29 6.54
CA CYS A 8 12.70 -12.39 6.37
C CYS A 8 13.51 -11.52 7.34
N GLN A 9 12.86 -10.74 8.21
CA GLN A 9 13.50 -9.89 9.22
C GLN A 9 14.47 -8.82 8.67
N LYS A 10 14.57 -8.67 7.34
CA LYS A 10 15.37 -7.61 6.73
C LYS A 10 14.65 -6.27 6.85
N GLY A 11 15.44 -5.20 7.00
CA GLY A 11 14.93 -3.83 6.93
C GLY A 11 14.43 -3.51 5.53
N ILE A 12 13.26 -2.87 5.45
CA ILE A 12 12.58 -2.45 4.24
C ILE A 12 12.57 -0.92 4.21
N THR A 13 13.17 -0.35 3.16
CA THR A 13 13.10 1.07 2.82
C THR A 13 12.19 1.34 1.62
N THR A 14 11.96 0.33 0.78
CA THR A 14 11.05 0.36 -0.37
C THR A 14 10.27 -0.96 -0.46
N LEU A 15 9.03 -0.87 -0.91
CA LEU A 15 8.19 -2.03 -1.23
C LEU A 15 7.97 -2.09 -2.73
N LYS A 16 7.87 -3.30 -3.28
CA LYS A 16 7.48 -3.51 -4.67
C LYS A 16 5.96 -3.39 -4.77
N PHE A 17 5.47 -2.66 -5.77
CA PHE A 17 4.05 -2.63 -6.08
C PHE A 17 3.62 -3.98 -6.66
N SER A 18 2.46 -4.49 -6.21
CA SER A 18 1.79 -5.65 -6.82
C SER A 18 0.60 -5.17 -7.62
N ASP A 19 -0.38 -4.60 -6.93
CA ASP A 19 -1.65 -4.18 -7.52
C ASP A 19 -2.32 -3.10 -6.66
N ALA A 20 -3.25 -2.37 -7.29
CA ALA A 20 -4.15 -1.44 -6.64
C ALA A 20 -5.51 -1.55 -7.32
N SER A 21 -6.56 -1.74 -6.52
CA SER A 21 -7.93 -1.90 -7.02
C SER A 21 -8.90 -1.03 -6.25
N VAL A 22 -9.84 -0.38 -6.96
CA VAL A 22 -10.93 0.36 -6.32
C VAL A 22 -11.92 -0.64 -5.73
N ILE A 23 -12.24 -0.46 -4.45
CA ILE A 23 -13.16 -1.29 -3.69
C ILE A 23 -14.20 -0.42 -2.96
N ASN A 24 -15.37 -1.00 -2.72
CA ASN A 24 -16.32 -0.47 -1.76
C ASN A 24 -16.02 -1.10 -0.40
N SER A 25 -15.10 -0.51 0.34
CA SER A 25 -14.81 -0.92 1.71
C SER A 25 -15.92 -0.40 2.62
N GLY A 26 -16.71 -1.28 3.21
CA GLY A 26 -17.75 -0.90 4.20
C GLY A 26 -17.19 -0.21 5.45
N LYS A 27 -15.86 -0.07 5.56
CA LYS A 27 -15.15 0.67 6.59
C LYS A 27 -15.21 2.19 6.40
N TYR A 28 -15.38 2.65 5.16
CA TYR A 28 -15.39 4.07 4.81
C TYR A 28 -16.71 4.45 4.13
N HIS A 29 -17.15 5.70 4.30
CA HIS A 29 -18.34 6.22 3.61
C HIS A 29 -18.09 6.60 2.14
N VAL A 30 -16.86 6.38 1.65
CA VAL A 30 -16.41 6.66 0.28
C VAL A 30 -15.70 5.43 -0.27
N PRO A 31 -15.57 5.27 -1.60
CA PRO A 31 -14.73 4.24 -2.19
C PRO A 31 -13.30 4.29 -1.62
N ALA A 32 -12.67 3.14 -1.54
CA ALA A 32 -11.28 3.00 -1.13
C ALA A 32 -10.48 2.30 -2.22
N VAL A 33 -9.16 2.39 -2.16
CA VAL A 33 -8.25 1.61 -2.99
C VAL A 33 -7.56 0.60 -2.09
N LEU A 34 -7.72 -0.69 -2.40
CA LEU A 34 -6.92 -1.75 -1.81
C LEU A 34 -5.57 -1.75 -2.51
N ILE A 35 -4.50 -1.43 -1.79
CA ILE A 35 -3.13 -1.43 -2.29
C ILE A 35 -2.42 -2.67 -1.75
N THR A 36 -1.87 -3.48 -2.65
CA THR A 36 -1.03 -4.63 -2.31
C THR A 36 0.42 -4.31 -2.64
N LEU A 37 1.28 -4.44 -1.62
CA LEU A 37 2.72 -4.20 -1.70
C LEU A 37 3.49 -5.46 -1.31
N VAL A 38 4.71 -5.62 -1.81
CA VAL A 38 5.48 -6.86 -1.68
C VAL A 38 6.88 -6.56 -1.15
N CYS A 39 7.32 -7.33 -0.15
CA CYS A 39 8.69 -7.28 0.36
C CYS A 39 9.68 -7.55 -0.80
N PRO A 40 10.67 -6.66 -1.03
CA PRO A 40 11.59 -6.84 -2.15
C PRO A 40 12.53 -8.04 -1.98
N HIS A 41 12.67 -8.57 -0.76
CA HIS A 41 13.65 -9.62 -0.42
C HIS A 41 13.08 -11.03 -0.37
N CYS A 42 11.80 -11.21 -0.06
CA CYS A 42 11.23 -12.54 0.20
C CYS A 42 9.78 -12.70 -0.30
N SER A 43 9.27 -11.71 -1.01
CA SER A 43 7.93 -11.74 -1.60
C SER A 43 6.77 -11.84 -0.59
N GLN A 44 6.96 -11.52 0.70
CA GLN A 44 5.83 -11.35 1.61
C GLN A 44 4.93 -10.20 1.15
N HIS A 45 3.63 -10.43 1.08
CA HIS A 45 2.62 -9.42 0.72
C HIS A 45 2.15 -8.62 1.96
N TYR A 46 1.84 -7.36 1.73
CA TYR A 46 1.24 -6.41 2.66
C TYR A 46 0.06 -5.77 1.93
N TYR A 47 -1.04 -5.52 2.64
CA TYR A 47 -2.16 -4.79 2.07
C TYR A 47 -2.60 -3.66 3.00
N THR A 48 -3.18 -2.63 2.41
CA THR A 48 -3.88 -1.58 3.14
C THR A 48 -5.01 -1.04 2.28
N GLU A 49 -6.03 -0.50 2.93
CA GLU A 49 -7.11 0.22 2.29
C GLU A 49 -6.92 1.71 2.52
N VAL A 50 -6.91 2.49 1.44
CA VAL A 50 -6.76 3.95 1.49
C VAL A 50 -8.04 4.58 0.93
N PRO A 51 -8.75 5.44 1.67
CA PRO A 51 -9.91 6.15 1.15
C PRO A 51 -9.56 6.96 -0.10
N ALA A 52 -10.44 6.98 -1.11
CA ALA A 52 -10.19 7.68 -2.36
C ALA A 52 -9.87 9.18 -2.18
N ILE A 53 -10.39 9.79 -1.11
CA ILE A 53 -10.16 11.20 -0.75
C ILE A 53 -8.72 11.53 -0.36
N GLU A 54 -7.91 10.53 0.00
CA GLU A 54 -6.50 10.72 0.38
C GLU A 54 -5.57 10.72 -0.85
N PHE A 55 -6.08 10.37 -2.04
CA PHE A 55 -5.28 10.35 -3.26
C PHE A 55 -5.16 11.76 -3.85
N ILE A 56 -3.92 12.21 -4.00
CA ILE A 56 -3.59 13.46 -4.68
C ILE A 56 -2.98 13.10 -6.04
N PRO A 57 -3.51 13.62 -7.16
CA PRO A 57 -2.92 13.42 -8.47
C PRO A 57 -1.46 13.88 -8.51
N CYS A 58 -0.60 13.12 -9.17
CA CYS A 58 0.83 13.47 -9.28
C CYS A 58 1.02 14.83 -9.98
N GLU A 59 0.13 15.19 -10.90
CA GLU A 59 0.11 16.46 -11.62
C GLU A 59 -0.19 17.66 -10.70
N ALA A 60 -0.78 17.42 -9.53
CA ALA A 60 -1.05 18.43 -8.51
C ALA A 60 0.12 18.61 -7.52
N LYS A 61 1.18 17.80 -7.64
CA LYS A 61 2.38 17.91 -6.81
C LYS A 61 3.21 19.11 -7.28
N GLN A 62 3.14 20.22 -6.55
CA GLN A 62 3.98 21.42 -6.77
C GLN A 62 5.46 21.12 -6.54
#